data_AF-A0A960LA78-F1
#
_entry.id   AF-A0A960LA78-F1
#
_cell.length_a   1.000
_cell.length_b   1.000
_cell.length_c   1.000
_cell.angle_alpha   90.00
_cell.angle_beta   90.00
_cell.angle_gamma   90.00
#
_symmetry.space_group_name_H-M   'P 1'
#
loop_
_entity.id
_entity.type
_entity.pdbx_description
1 polymer ?
#
loop_
_entity_poly.entity_id
_entity_poly.type
_entity_poly.pdbx_seq_one_letter_code
_entity_poly.pdbx_strand_id
1 'polypeptide(L)'
;DEAQNTTSEQMKMFLTRIGFGSKAVINGDVTQVDLPQGRRSGLEEAQVVLQGVDGIAFLHFDQRDVVRHPLVQKVVRAYESFEARKQAQAAARPRRPETSEGSEA
;
A
#
# COMPACT_ATOMS: atom_id res chain seq x y z
N ASP A 1 3.31 14.25 -2.55
CA ASP A 1 2.86 13.48 -1.38
C ASP A 1 1.72 12.57 -1.77
N GLU A 2 1.60 11.46 -1.05
CA GLU A 2 0.62 10.40 -1.29
C GLU A 2 0.58 9.95 -2.76
N ALA A 3 1.75 9.88 -3.40
CA ALA A 3 1.86 9.69 -4.84
C ALA A 3 1.33 8.31 -5.30
N GLN A 4 1.20 7.34 -4.38
CA GLN A 4 0.57 6.06 -4.66
C GLN A 4 -0.89 6.22 -5.15
N ASN A 5 -1.55 7.33 -4.81
CA ASN A 5 -2.92 7.64 -5.21
C ASN A 5 -3.03 8.42 -6.53
N THR A 6 -1.93 8.55 -7.27
CA THR A 6 -1.93 9.16 -8.60
C THR A 6 -2.16 8.11 -9.69
N THR A 7 -2.80 8.49 -10.79
CA THR A 7 -2.80 7.68 -12.02
C THR A 7 -1.52 7.91 -12.82
N SER A 8 -1.25 7.03 -13.77
CA SER A 8 -0.11 7.13 -14.69
C SER A 8 -0.11 8.45 -15.47
N GLU A 9 -1.28 8.93 -15.90
CA GLU A 9 -1.43 10.21 -16.60
C GLU A 9 -1.10 11.39 -15.69
N GLN A 10 -1.55 11.35 -14.43
CA GLN A 10 -1.27 12.40 -13.45
C GLN A 10 0.23 12.45 -13.11
N MET A 11 0.86 11.29 -12.92
CA MET A 11 2.30 11.19 -12.69
C MET A 11 3.09 11.73 -13.88
N LYS A 12 2.74 11.33 -15.11
CA LYS A 12 3.36 11.85 -16.33
C LYS A 12 3.16 13.35 -16.49
N MET A 13 1.96 13.85 -16.17
CA MET A 13 1.65 15.28 -16.20
C MET A 13 2.53 16.06 -15.22
N PHE A 14 2.80 15.51 -14.04
CA PHE A 14 3.68 16.14 -13.06
C PHE A 14 5.15 16.14 -13.52
N LEU A 15 5.68 14.97 -13.89
CA LEU A 15 7.10 14.80 -14.24
C LEU A 15 7.52 15.67 -15.41
N THR A 16 6.64 15.86 -16.40
CA THR A 16 6.90 16.70 -17.58
C THR A 16 6.84 18.21 -17.32
N ARG A 17 6.48 18.63 -16.11
CA ARG A 17 6.44 20.05 -15.70
C ARG A 17 7.64 20.48 -14.87
N ILE A 18 8.58 19.59 -14.59
CA ILE A 18 9.80 19.91 -13.85
C ILE A 18 10.69 20.80 -14.73
N GLY A 19 10.94 22.02 -14.27
CA GLY A 19 11.72 23.03 -15.00
C GLY A 19 13.22 22.99 -14.71
N PHE A 20 14.00 23.75 -15.48
CA PHE A 20 15.44 23.87 -15.28
C PHE A 20 15.79 24.42 -13.89
N GLY A 21 16.86 23.89 -13.29
CA GLY A 21 17.33 24.30 -11.96
C GLY A 21 16.40 23.93 -10.80
N SER A 22 15.30 23.22 -11.05
CA SER A 22 14.38 22.75 -10.01
C SER A 22 14.78 21.37 -9.49
N LYS A 23 14.29 21.04 -8.30
CA LYS A 23 14.34 19.70 -7.71
C LYS A 23 12.95 19.35 -7.23
N ALA A 24 12.54 18.10 -7.44
CA ALA A 24 11.26 17.58 -6.97
C ALA A 24 11.51 16.31 -6.13
N VAL A 25 10.67 16.11 -5.12
CA VAL A 25 10.62 14.88 -4.34
C VAL A 25 9.20 14.36 -4.44
N ILE A 26 9.07 13.08 -4.83
CA ILE A 26 7.82 12.36 -4.90
C ILE A 26 7.89 11.26 -3.84
N ASN A 27 6.97 11.29 -2.89
CA ASN A 27 6.85 10.32 -1.81
C ASN A 27 5.46 9.68 -1.83
N GLY A 28 5.40 8.44 -1.35
CA GLY A 28 4.20 7.64 -1.23
C GLY A 28 4.51 6.23 -0.74
N ASP A 29 3.48 5.51 -0.31
CA ASP A 29 3.56 4.11 0.12
C ASP A 29 2.76 3.23 -0.85
N VAL A 30 3.46 2.45 -1.67
CA VAL A 30 2.84 1.55 -2.67
C VAL A 30 1.96 0.46 -2.05
N THR A 31 2.06 0.20 -0.74
CA THR A 31 1.20 -0.75 -0.03
C THR A 31 -0.15 -0.16 0.38
N GLN A 32 -0.32 1.17 0.27
CA GLN A 32 -1.51 1.91 0.71
C GLN A 32 -2.17 2.67 -0.45
N VAL A 33 -2.29 2.01 -1.60
CA VAL A 33 -2.95 2.56 -2.80
C VAL A 33 -4.46 2.65 -2.57
N ASP A 34 -5.00 3.86 -2.62
CA ASP A 34 -6.43 4.18 -2.57
C ASP A 34 -6.90 4.67 -3.95
N LEU A 35 -6.90 3.76 -4.92
CA LEU A 35 -7.41 3.99 -6.27
C LEU A 35 -8.62 3.10 -6.54
N PRO A 36 -9.55 3.54 -7.42
CA PRO A 36 -10.62 2.68 -7.90
C PRO A 36 -10.09 1.35 -8.44
N GLN A 37 -10.81 0.28 -8.16
CA GLN A 37 -10.39 -1.08 -8.47
C GLN A 37 -10.02 -1.23 -9.96
N GLY A 38 -8.86 -1.83 -10.23
CA GLY A 38 -8.33 -2.04 -11.58
C GLY A 38 -7.50 -0.88 -12.14
N ARG A 39 -7.36 0.25 -11.43
CA ARG A 39 -6.40 1.29 -11.80
C ARG A 39 -5.03 1.01 -11.20
N ARG A 40 -4.00 1.12 -12.04
CA ARG A 40 -2.61 1.05 -11.62
C ARG A 40 -2.17 2.39 -11.02
N SER A 41 -1.34 2.33 -9.98
CA SER A 41 -0.70 3.51 -9.40
C SER A 41 0.35 4.08 -10.36
N GLY A 42 0.30 5.39 -10.58
CA GLY A 42 1.32 6.12 -11.32
C GLY A 42 2.69 6.10 -10.65
N LEU A 43 2.74 6.01 -9.32
CA LEU A 43 3.99 5.85 -8.58
C LEU A 43 4.65 4.50 -8.86
N GLU A 44 3.88 3.42 -8.80
CA GLU A 44 4.37 2.07 -9.09
C GLU A 44 4.82 1.95 -10.55
N GLU A 45 4.09 2.54 -11.50
CA GLU A 45 4.49 2.57 -12.90
C GLU A 45 5.77 3.37 -13.13
N ALA A 46 5.89 4.56 -12.51
CA ALA A 46 7.06 5.41 -12.66
C ALA A 46 8.35 4.74 -12.16
N GLN A 47 8.28 3.91 -11.11
CA GLN A 47 9.45 3.13 -10.65
C GLN A 47 10.01 2.21 -11.73
N VAL A 48 9.15 1.60 -12.54
CA VAL A 48 9.55 0.71 -13.64
C VAL A 48 10.02 1.53 -14.85
N VAL A 49 9.23 2.53 -15.24
CA VAL A 49 9.46 3.29 -16.49
C VAL A 49 10.70 4.18 -16.41
N LEU A 50 11.00 4.74 -15.24
CA LEU A 50 12.11 5.68 -15.06
C LEU A 50 13.36 5.00 -14.51
N GLN A 51 13.39 3.67 -14.48
CA GLN A 51 14.56 2.93 -14.03
C GLN A 51 15.76 3.22 -14.95
N GLY A 52 16.85 3.72 -14.36
CA GLY A 52 18.07 4.07 -15.10
C GLY A 52 18.04 5.42 -15.80
N VAL A 53 17.00 6.26 -15.58
CA VAL A 53 17.00 7.64 -16.08
C VAL A 53 17.96 8.50 -15.25
N ASP A 54 18.95 9.09 -15.91
CA ASP A 54 19.92 9.97 -15.27
C ASP A 54 19.24 11.14 -14.55
N GLY A 55 19.68 11.41 -13.32
CA GLY A 55 19.13 12.47 -12.48
C GLY A 55 17.89 12.07 -11.66
N ILE A 56 17.41 10.83 -11.78
CA ILE A 56 16.33 10.27 -10.96
C ILE A 56 16.90 9.18 -10.04
N ALA A 57 16.55 9.24 -8.76
CA ALA A 57 16.92 8.22 -7.78
C ALA A 57 15.67 7.72 -7.04
N PHE A 58 15.63 6.41 -6.79
CA PHE A 58 14.60 5.77 -6.00
C PHE A 58 15.15 5.40 -4.63
N LEU A 59 14.52 5.95 -3.58
CA LEU A 59 14.86 5.69 -2.20
C LEU A 59 13.71 4.90 -1.56
N HIS A 60 14.01 3.71 -1.06
CA HIS A 60 13.04 2.84 -0.40
C HIS A 60 13.33 2.86 1.09
N PHE A 61 12.33 3.23 1.86
CA PHE A 61 12.35 3.14 3.31
C PHE A 61 11.64 1.86 3.74
N ASP A 62 12.09 1.29 4.84
CA ASP A 62 11.41 0.18 5.48
C ASP A 62 11.07 0.50 6.94
N GLN A 63 10.53 -0.49 7.66
CA GLN A 63 10.08 -0.31 9.04
C GLN A 63 11.20 0.15 9.99
N ARG A 64 12.47 -0.11 9.67
CA ARG A 64 13.63 0.30 10.48
C ARG A 64 13.87 1.80 10.42
N ASP A 65 13.43 2.45 9.34
CA ASP A 65 13.56 3.90 9.14
C ASP A 65 12.45 4.68 9.86
N VAL A 66 11.47 3.99 10.43
CA VAL A 66 10.28 4.60 11.03
C VAL A 66 10.45 4.80 12.53
N VAL A 67 10.82 6.02 12.92
CA VAL A 67 10.88 6.42 14.34
C VAL A 67 9.48 6.80 14.82
N ARG A 68 8.89 5.96 15.69
CA ARG A 68 7.59 6.21 16.33
C ARG A 68 7.77 6.58 17.78
N HIS A 69 6.96 7.53 18.25
CA HIS A 69 6.85 7.82 19.67
C HIS A 69 6.50 6.53 20.45
N PRO A 70 7.08 6.29 21.66
CA PRO A 70 6.83 5.05 22.42
C PRO A 70 5.35 4.75 22.67
N LEU A 71 4.52 5.80 22.86
CA LEU A 71 3.07 5.64 22.98
C LEU A 71 2.43 5.10 21.70
N VAL A 72 2.81 5.60 20.54
CA VAL A 72 2.29 5.16 19.24
C VAL A 72 2.65 3.69 19.00
N GLN A 73 3.87 3.28 19.36
CA GLN A 73 4.26 1.87 19.28
C GLN A 73 3.39 0.97 20.18
N LYS A 74 3.07 1.41 21.40
CA LYS A 74 2.16 0.68 22.30
C LYS A 74 0.77 0.55 21.69
N VAL A 75 0.25 1.62 21.08
CA VAL A 75 -1.05 1.59 20.38
C VAL A 75 -1.04 0.58 19.24
N VAL A 76 -0.03 0.63 18.36
CA VAL A 76 0.11 -0.29 17.23
C VAL A 76 0.14 -1.75 17.71
N ARG A 77 0.98 -2.07 18.70
CA ARG A 77 1.08 -3.43 19.27
C ARG A 77 -0.24 -3.91 19.88
N ALA A 78 -1.00 -3.01 20.51
CA ALA A 78 -2.30 -3.35 21.08
C ALA A 78 -3.30 -3.77 20.00
N TYR A 79 -3.35 -3.04 18.88
CA TYR A 79 -4.20 -3.38 17.73
C TYR A 79 -3.74 -4.66 17.02
N GLU A 80 -2.43 -4.84 16.78
CA GLU A 80 -1.88 -6.07 16.20
C GLU A 80 -2.27 -7.30 17.03
N SER A 81 -2.13 -7.21 18.36
CA SER A 81 -2.51 -8.28 19.29
C SER A 81 -4.02 -8.54 19.31
N PHE A 82 -4.84 -7.52 19.08
CA PHE A 82 -6.28 -7.67 18.98
C PHE A 82 -6.69 -8.39 17.69
N GLU A 83 -6.16 -7.96 16.54
CA GLU A 83 -6.47 -8.57 15.24
C GLU A 83 -5.96 -10.01 15.14
N ALA A 84 -4.76 -10.32 15.66
CA ALA A 84 -4.24 -11.69 15.70
C ALA A 84 -5.16 -12.64 16.50
N ARG A 85 -5.67 -12.19 17.65
CA ARG A 85 -6.62 -12.96 18.47
C ARG A 85 -7.95 -13.17 17.74
N LYS A 86 -8.46 -12.15 17.06
CA LYS A 86 -9.69 -12.21 16.27
C LYS A 86 -9.56 -13.22 15.12
N GLN A 87 -8.42 -13.20 14.41
CA GLN A 87 -8.14 -14.16 13.34
C GLN A 87 -8.04 -15.61 13.87
N ALA A 88 -7.34 -15.83 14.99
CA ALA A 88 -7.24 -17.14 15.62
C ALA A 88 -8.62 -17.70 16.04
N GLN A 89 -9.49 -16.85 16.57
CA GLN A 89 -10.87 -17.24 16.94
C GLN A 89 -11.72 -17.56 15.70
N ALA A 90 -11.59 -16.79 14.62
CA ALA A 90 -12.28 -17.06 13.36
C ALA A 90 -11.85 -18.40 12.74
N ALA A 91 -10.55 -18.74 12.83
CA ALA A 91 -10.02 -20.02 12.36
C ALA A 91 -10.42 -21.22 13.23
N ALA A 92 -10.61 -21.02 14.54
CA ALA A 92 -10.99 -22.07 15.49
C ALA A 92 -12.50 -22.43 15.47
N ARG A 93 -13.34 -21.64 14.78
CA ARG A 93 -14.78 -21.91 14.69
C ARG A 93 -15.03 -23.05 13.69
N PRO A 94 -15.61 -24.20 14.12
CA PRO A 94 -15.83 -25.32 13.21
C PRO A 94 -16.77 -24.89 12.08
N ARG A 95 -16.37 -25.14 10.82
CA ARG A 95 -17.27 -25.02 9.67
C ARG A 95 -18.41 -26.00 9.89
N ARG A 96 -19.62 -25.51 10.14
CA ARG A 96 -20.81 -26.37 10.14
C ARG A 96 -20.85 -27.08 8.78
N PRO A 97 -20.96 -28.42 8.72
CA PRO A 97 -21.21 -29.08 7.46
C PRO A 97 -22.53 -28.53 6.91
N GLU A 98 -22.51 -28.04 5.68
CA GLU A 98 -23.73 -27.78 4.91
C GLU A 98 -24.43 -29.13 4.77
N THR A 99 -25.50 -29.33 5.54
CA THR A 99 -26.38 -30.48 5.37
C THR A 99 -26.99 -30.38 3.98
N SER A 100 -26.52 -31.24 3.08
CA SER A 100 -27.21 -31.56 1.83
C SER A 100 -28.51 -32.28 2.15
N GLU A 101 -29.52 -31.54 2.58
CA GLU A 101 -30.90 -32.00 2.60
C GLU A 101 -31.59 -31.49 1.34
N GLY A 102 -31.92 -32.42 0.44
CA GLY A 102 -32.61 -32.12 -0.81
C GLY A 102 -32.41 -33.13 -1.93
N SER A 103 -32.23 -34.42 -1.63
CA SER A 103 -32.67 -35.49 -2.53
C SER A 103 -34.00 -35.99 -1.99
N GLU A 104 -35.02 -36.01 -2.87
CA GLU A 104 -36.25 -36.83 -2.87
C GLU A 104 -37.50 -36.02 -3.23
N ALA A 105 -37.84 -36.03 -4.52
CA ALA A 105 -39.10 -36.59 -5.09
C ALA A 105 -39.30 -36.09 -6.52
#